data_AF-A0A497T5D5-F1
#
_entry.id   AF-A0A497T5D5-F1
#
_cell.length_a   1.000
_cell.length_b   1.000
_cell.length_c   1.000
_cell.angle_alpha   90.00
_cell.angle_beta   90.00
_cell.angle_gamma   90.00
#
_symmetry.space_group_name_H-M   'P 1'
#
loop_
_entity.id
_entity.type
_entity.pdbx_description
1 polymer ?
#
loop_
_entity_poly.entity_id
_entity_poly.type
_entity_poly.pdbx_seq_one_letter_code
_entity_poly.pdbx_strand_id
1 'polypeptide(L)'
;MKQKYIFAPNEKKIATVPRWVFLNMHRIARDLDLDKGGLYDSRGGGAINIWVSPEDHPEDWRWPIKKIALKYPRAYLAGIYPEYRKDGMVDLYLVITNYEREGEAEAKLANGEIDYHEYRRQVELARRGTEAEWKWALEKTNWLIEKAQGLGDQLEYYGFWMCPFCRHVIKTTTANERVQHIVEHGIKVFAVEITGDGVFAITERGAVKL
;
A
#
# COMPACT_ATOMS: atom_id res chain seq x y z
N MET A 1 18.90 7.95 1.04
CA MET A 1 18.43 8.34 -0.30
C MET A 1 16.93 8.09 -0.39
N LYS A 2 16.08 9.11 -0.58
CA LYS A 2 14.67 8.89 -0.94
C LYS A 2 14.66 8.52 -2.42
N GLN A 3 14.32 7.26 -2.73
CA GLN A 3 14.12 6.83 -4.11
C GLN A 3 12.92 7.61 -4.65
N LYS A 4 13.18 8.58 -5.53
CA LYS A 4 12.12 9.37 -6.18
C LYS A 4 11.50 8.46 -7.23
N TYR A 5 10.34 7.89 -6.93
CA TYR A 5 9.58 7.10 -7.88
C TYR A 5 9.22 8.00 -9.07
N ILE A 6 9.42 7.50 -10.29
CA ILE A 6 9.08 8.22 -11.52
C ILE A 6 7.74 7.67 -11.96
N PHE A 7 6.72 8.54 -11.93
CA PHE A 7 5.34 8.20 -12.26
C PHE A 7 5.22 7.73 -13.71
N ALA A 8 4.48 6.65 -13.94
CA ALA A 8 4.19 6.15 -15.28
C ALA A 8 2.95 6.86 -15.87
N PRO A 9 2.84 7.03 -17.19
CA PRO A 9 1.73 7.77 -17.82
C PRO A 9 0.34 7.14 -17.59
N ASN A 10 0.29 5.88 -17.15
CA ASN A 10 -0.90 5.09 -16.82
C ASN A 10 -1.22 5.09 -15.31
N GLU A 11 -0.60 5.95 -14.52
CA GLU A 11 -0.77 6.02 -13.08
C GLU A 11 -1.90 6.98 -12.67
N LYS A 12 -2.73 6.59 -11.70
CA LYS A 12 -3.81 7.43 -11.17
C LYS A 12 -3.70 7.58 -9.66
N LYS A 13 -3.65 8.83 -9.17
CA LYS A 13 -3.84 9.11 -7.75
C LYS A 13 -5.28 8.74 -7.37
N ILE A 14 -5.44 7.79 -6.46
CA ILE A 14 -6.76 7.27 -6.07
C ILE A 14 -7.20 7.76 -4.69
N ALA A 15 -6.26 8.06 -3.79
CA ALA A 15 -6.56 8.51 -2.44
C ALA A 15 -5.39 9.30 -1.83
N THR A 16 -5.69 10.07 -0.79
CA THR A 16 -4.70 10.60 0.15
C THR A 16 -5.09 10.10 1.53
N VAL A 17 -4.25 9.27 2.14
CA VAL A 17 -4.55 8.64 3.44
C VAL A 17 -3.50 9.02 4.48
N PRO A 18 -3.86 9.06 5.77
CA PRO A 18 -2.87 9.15 6.83
C PRO A 18 -1.86 7.99 6.76
N ARG A 19 -0.61 8.23 7.12
CA ARG A 19 0.45 7.19 7.10
C ARG A 19 0.07 5.92 7.87
N TRP A 20 -0.68 6.05 8.96
CA TRP A 20 -1.13 4.90 9.75
C TRP A 20 -2.09 3.98 8.98
N VAL A 21 -2.95 4.53 8.13
CA VAL A 21 -3.83 3.74 7.26
C VAL A 21 -2.97 2.93 6.30
N PHE A 22 -1.97 3.54 5.67
CA PHE A 22 -1.11 2.82 4.74
C PHE A 22 -0.28 1.71 5.42
N LEU A 23 0.18 1.93 6.66
CA LEU A 23 0.83 0.88 7.46
C LEU A 23 -0.14 -0.28 7.77
N ASN A 24 -1.39 0.01 8.09
CA ASN A 24 -2.42 -1.00 8.28
C ASN A 24 -2.76 -1.76 6.98
N MET A 25 -2.79 -1.08 5.83
CA MET A 25 -2.94 -1.72 4.52
C MET A 25 -1.83 -2.77 4.30
N HIS A 26 -0.58 -2.42 4.62
CA HIS A 26 0.53 -3.37 4.53
C HIS A 26 0.36 -4.58 5.45
N ARG A 27 -0.19 -4.42 6.67
CA ARG A 27 -0.46 -5.57 7.53
C ARG A 27 -1.51 -6.48 6.92
N ILE A 28 -2.65 -5.92 6.53
CA ILE A 28 -3.75 -6.69 5.93
C ILE A 28 -3.24 -7.41 4.68
N ALA A 29 -2.44 -6.74 3.85
CA ALA A 29 -1.84 -7.34 2.66
C ALA A 29 -0.90 -8.51 2.98
N ARG A 30 -0.16 -8.49 4.10
CA ARG A 30 0.69 -9.62 4.54
C ARG A 30 -0.12 -10.76 5.16
N ASP A 31 -1.26 -10.45 5.76
CA ASP A 31 -2.18 -11.46 6.28
C ASP A 31 -2.87 -12.18 5.10
N LEU A 32 -3.21 -11.43 4.06
CA LEU A 32 -3.79 -11.89 2.79
C LEU A 32 -2.74 -12.00 1.67
N ASP A 33 -1.55 -12.45 2.05
CA ASP A 33 -0.45 -12.59 1.11
C ASP A 33 -0.76 -13.66 0.05
N LEU A 34 -0.27 -13.47 -1.17
CA LEU A 34 -0.46 -14.40 -2.28
C LEU A 34 0.08 -15.80 -1.98
N ASP A 35 1.14 -15.93 -1.16
CA ASP A 35 1.67 -17.23 -0.73
C ASP A 35 0.80 -17.92 0.34
N LYS A 36 -0.20 -17.23 0.86
CA LYS A 36 -1.24 -17.76 1.76
C LYS A 36 -2.58 -17.96 1.04
N GLY A 37 -2.63 -17.73 -0.27
CA GLY A 37 -3.86 -17.82 -1.05
C GLY A 37 -4.67 -16.53 -1.07
N GLY A 38 -4.12 -15.40 -0.60
CA GLY A 38 -4.71 -14.10 -0.83
C GLY A 38 -4.34 -13.51 -2.19
N LEU A 39 -4.56 -12.21 -2.36
CA LEU A 39 -4.36 -11.48 -3.63
C LEU A 39 -3.25 -10.43 -3.55
N TYR A 40 -2.66 -10.22 -2.38
CA TYR A 40 -1.74 -9.10 -2.16
C TYR A 40 -0.29 -9.58 -2.00
N ASP A 41 0.67 -8.75 -2.38
CA ASP A 41 2.09 -8.90 -2.01
C ASP A 41 2.62 -7.55 -1.55
N SER A 42 2.96 -7.47 -0.26
CA SER A 42 3.41 -6.24 0.38
C SER A 42 4.94 -6.14 0.38
N ARG A 43 5.50 -5.22 -0.40
CA ARG A 43 6.95 -5.01 -0.54
C ARG A 43 7.54 -4.12 0.57
N GLY A 44 7.56 -4.60 1.82
CA GLY A 44 8.37 -4.03 2.90
C GLY A 44 8.16 -2.53 3.23
N GLY A 45 6.94 -2.01 3.07
CA GLY A 45 6.64 -0.57 3.25
C GLY A 45 6.78 0.27 1.98
N GLY A 46 7.03 -0.36 0.84
CA GLY A 46 6.93 0.23 -0.50
C GLY A 46 5.57 -0.04 -1.14
N ALA A 47 5.55 -0.55 -2.36
CA ALA A 47 4.31 -0.86 -3.05
C ALA A 47 3.55 -2.04 -2.42
N ILE A 48 2.22 -2.06 -2.61
CA ILE A 48 1.38 -3.25 -2.41
C ILE A 48 0.95 -3.72 -3.80
N ASN A 49 1.43 -4.88 -4.19
CA ASN A 49 1.08 -5.52 -5.45
C ASN A 49 -0.28 -6.22 -5.30
N ILE A 50 -1.12 -6.14 -6.33
CA ILE A 50 -2.42 -6.79 -6.44
C ILE A 50 -2.35 -7.81 -7.57
N TRP A 51 -2.66 -9.04 -7.22
CA TRP A 51 -2.67 -10.20 -8.08
C TRP A 51 -4.11 -10.68 -8.27
N VAL A 52 -4.41 -11.24 -9.42
CA VAL A 52 -5.68 -11.92 -9.69
C VAL A 52 -5.57 -13.40 -9.37
N SER A 53 -6.71 -14.03 -9.10
CA SER A 53 -6.85 -15.48 -8.88
C SER A 53 -7.90 -16.06 -9.84
N PRO A 54 -7.96 -17.39 -10.05
CA PRO A 54 -9.00 -18.00 -10.89
C PRO A 54 -10.43 -17.66 -10.45
N GLU A 55 -10.66 -17.39 -9.17
CA GLU A 55 -11.98 -17.09 -8.60
C GLU A 55 -12.25 -15.58 -8.45
N ASP A 56 -11.21 -14.75 -8.52
CA ASP A 56 -11.29 -13.30 -8.29
C ASP A 56 -10.36 -12.55 -9.23
N HIS A 57 -10.93 -12.04 -10.32
CA HIS A 57 -10.25 -11.36 -11.42
C HIS A 57 -11.23 -10.40 -12.14
N PRO A 58 -10.74 -9.45 -12.97
CA PRO A 58 -11.58 -8.61 -13.82
C PRO A 58 -12.51 -9.45 -14.72
N GLU A 59 -13.71 -8.94 -15.01
CA GLU A 59 -14.74 -9.66 -15.79
C GLU A 59 -14.30 -9.98 -17.23
N ASP A 60 -13.40 -9.18 -17.81
CA ASP A 60 -12.88 -9.34 -19.15
C ASP A 60 -11.53 -10.08 -19.19
N TRP A 61 -11.10 -10.66 -18.06
CA TRP A 61 -9.87 -11.43 -17.96
C TRP A 61 -9.96 -12.71 -18.80
N ARG A 62 -9.02 -12.89 -19.73
CA ARG A 62 -9.02 -14.02 -20.68
C ARG A 62 -7.78 -14.90 -20.61
N TRP A 63 -6.79 -14.50 -19.82
CA TRP A 63 -5.53 -15.23 -19.74
C TRP A 63 -5.60 -16.33 -18.67
N PRO A 64 -5.04 -17.53 -18.94
CA PRO A 64 -5.01 -18.58 -17.94
C PRO A 64 -4.21 -18.17 -16.70
N ILE A 65 -4.84 -18.16 -15.53
CA ILE A 65 -4.17 -17.83 -14.27
C ILE A 65 -3.47 -19.09 -13.75
N LYS A 66 -2.14 -19.11 -13.82
CA LYS A 66 -1.31 -20.28 -13.48
C LYS A 66 -0.55 -20.05 -12.17
N LYS A 67 -0.14 -21.16 -11.54
CA LYS A 67 0.70 -21.15 -10.32
C LYS A 67 2.13 -20.71 -10.62
N ILE A 68 2.71 -21.19 -11.72
CA ILE A 68 4.13 -21.00 -12.08
C ILE A 68 5.03 -21.30 -10.86
N ALA A 69 5.73 -20.28 -10.32
CA ALA A 69 6.64 -20.41 -9.19
C ALA A 69 5.99 -20.09 -7.83
N LEU A 70 4.73 -19.65 -7.82
CA LEU A 70 4.00 -19.25 -6.62
C LEU A 70 3.40 -20.47 -5.92
N LYS A 71 2.85 -20.32 -4.71
CA LYS A 71 2.15 -21.43 -4.03
C LYS A 71 0.74 -21.68 -4.57
N TYR A 72 0.07 -20.62 -5.03
CA TYR A 72 -1.29 -20.65 -5.57
C TYR A 72 -1.33 -20.02 -6.97
N PRO A 73 -2.32 -20.36 -7.83
CA PRO A 73 -2.46 -19.75 -9.16
C PRO A 73 -2.69 -18.25 -9.08
N ARG A 74 -1.74 -17.42 -9.52
CA ARG A 74 -1.84 -15.97 -9.44
C ARG A 74 -1.18 -15.33 -10.65
N ALA A 75 -1.80 -14.25 -11.14
CA ALA A 75 -1.24 -13.40 -12.18
C ALA A 75 -1.20 -11.95 -11.71
N TYR A 76 -0.11 -11.24 -12.00
CA TYR A 76 0.05 -9.85 -11.57
C TYR A 76 -0.81 -8.93 -12.43
N LEU A 77 -1.51 -7.98 -11.81
CA LEU A 77 -2.34 -7.01 -12.52
C LEU A 77 -2.07 -5.56 -12.11
N ALA A 78 -1.85 -5.26 -10.83
CA ALA A 78 -1.77 -3.87 -10.39
C ALA A 78 -0.82 -3.66 -9.21
N GLY A 79 -0.44 -2.41 -8.98
CA GLY A 79 0.33 -1.99 -7.82
C GLY A 79 -0.21 -0.69 -7.22
N ILE A 80 -0.24 -0.64 -5.89
CA ILE A 80 -0.53 0.56 -5.10
C ILE A 80 0.81 1.14 -4.65
N TYR A 81 1.18 2.31 -5.18
CA TYR A 81 2.43 3.00 -4.91
C TYR A 81 2.21 4.19 -3.96
N PRO A 82 3.05 4.32 -2.91
CA PRO A 82 2.96 5.45 -1.98
C PRO A 82 3.88 6.62 -2.38
N GLU A 83 3.35 7.85 -2.31
CA GLU A 83 4.16 9.05 -2.18
C GLU A 83 4.02 9.65 -0.78
N TYR A 84 5.10 9.61 0.00
CA TYR A 84 5.12 10.09 1.38
C TYR A 84 5.27 11.60 1.45
N ARG A 85 4.27 12.26 2.01
CA ARG A 85 4.25 13.70 2.24
C ARG A 85 4.90 14.06 3.57
N LYS A 86 5.35 15.32 3.69
CA LYS A 86 5.97 15.84 4.93
C LYS A 86 4.97 16.05 6.07
N ASP A 87 3.68 16.15 5.75
CA ASP A 87 2.57 16.34 6.70
C ASP A 87 2.05 15.03 7.32
N GLY A 88 2.72 13.90 7.06
CA GLY A 88 2.30 12.60 7.59
C GLY A 88 1.20 11.92 6.77
N MET A 89 0.81 12.50 5.62
CA MET A 89 -0.08 11.86 4.65
C MET A 89 0.71 11.04 3.63
N VAL A 90 0.00 10.12 2.98
CA VAL A 90 0.51 9.30 1.88
C VAL A 90 -0.47 9.43 0.72
N ASP A 91 0.01 9.93 -0.41
CA ASP A 91 -0.74 9.90 -1.65
C ASP A 91 -0.61 8.48 -2.23
N LEU A 92 -1.74 7.84 -2.50
CA LEU A 92 -1.79 6.49 -3.04
C LEU A 92 -2.08 6.57 -4.53
N TYR A 93 -1.22 5.90 -5.30
CA TYR A 93 -1.33 5.82 -6.74
C TYR A 93 -1.53 4.38 -7.17
N LEU A 94 -2.54 4.16 -8.00
CA LEU A 94 -2.82 2.86 -8.60
C LEU A 94 -2.24 2.83 -10.01
N VAL A 95 -1.51 1.76 -10.31
CA VAL A 95 -0.92 1.49 -11.62
C VAL A 95 -1.40 0.11 -12.07
N ILE A 96 -1.93 0.03 -13.29
CA ILE A 96 -2.24 -1.24 -13.94
C ILE A 96 -1.03 -1.70 -14.75
N THR A 97 -0.73 -2.99 -14.70
CA THR A 97 0.16 -3.65 -15.66
C THR A 97 -0.22 -5.12 -15.75
N ASN A 98 -0.99 -5.48 -16.78
CA ASN A 98 -1.37 -6.86 -17.01
C ASN A 98 -0.17 -7.63 -17.63
N TYR A 99 0.56 -8.35 -16.78
CA TYR A 99 1.75 -9.11 -17.22
C TYR A 99 1.41 -10.30 -18.11
N GLU A 100 0.22 -10.87 -18.03
CA GLU A 100 -0.17 -11.95 -18.96
C GLU A 100 -0.34 -11.40 -20.38
N ARG A 101 -0.93 -10.20 -20.51
CA ARG A 101 -1.06 -9.52 -21.80
C ARG A 101 0.29 -9.04 -22.35
N GLU A 102 1.20 -8.56 -21.49
CA GLU A 102 2.57 -8.25 -21.91
C GLU A 102 3.30 -9.51 -22.39
N GLY A 103 3.23 -10.61 -21.63
CA GLY A 103 3.85 -11.88 -21.99
C GLY A 103 3.30 -12.49 -23.29
N GLU A 104 2.01 -12.33 -23.57
CA GLU A 104 1.44 -12.73 -24.87
C GLU A 104 2.05 -11.93 -26.03
N ALA A 105 2.25 -10.62 -25.87
CA ALA A 105 2.89 -9.78 -26.87
C ALA A 105 4.37 -10.15 -27.08
N GLU A 106 5.09 -10.45 -25.99
CA GLU A 106 6.48 -10.94 -26.04
C GLU A 106 6.57 -12.26 -26.81
N ALA A 107 5.67 -13.20 -26.56
CA ALA A 107 5.63 -14.48 -27.26
C ALA A 107 5.36 -14.31 -28.76
N LYS A 108 4.40 -13.45 -29.15
CA LYS A 108 4.11 -13.16 -30.57
C LYS A 108 5.30 -12.54 -31.28
N LEU A 109 6.03 -11.63 -30.62
CA LEU A 109 7.24 -11.04 -31.18
C LEU A 109 8.33 -12.10 -31.36
N ALA A 110 8.55 -12.95 -30.35
CA ALA A 110 9.55 -14.01 -30.40
C ALA A 110 9.28 -15.04 -31.50
N ASN A 111 7.99 -15.32 -31.77
CA ASN A 111 7.55 -16.21 -32.85
C ASN A 111 7.55 -15.56 -34.24
N GLY A 112 7.82 -14.26 -34.35
CA GLY A 112 7.76 -13.51 -35.61
C GLY A 112 6.33 -13.27 -36.13
N GLU A 113 5.31 -13.40 -35.29
CA GLU A 113 3.90 -13.15 -35.64
C GLU A 113 3.58 -11.65 -35.72
N ILE A 114 4.34 -10.83 -35.01
CA ILE A 114 4.22 -9.37 -34.98
C ILE A 114 5.61 -8.73 -35.09
N ASP A 115 5.67 -7.49 -35.57
CA ASP A 115 6.88 -6.69 -35.56
C ASP A 115 7.08 -5.94 -34.23
N TYR A 116 8.21 -5.24 -34.10
CA TYR A 116 8.54 -4.48 -32.89
C TYR A 116 7.59 -3.30 -32.64
N HIS A 117 7.03 -2.67 -33.69
CA HIS A 117 6.09 -1.56 -33.54
C HIS A 117 4.77 -2.04 -32.94
N GLU A 118 4.26 -3.16 -33.44
CA GLU A 118 3.07 -3.83 -32.94
C GLU A 118 3.27 -4.32 -31.50
N TYR A 119 4.42 -4.93 -31.19
CA TYR A 119 4.79 -5.32 -29.84
C TYR A 119 4.71 -4.13 -28.86
N ARG A 120 5.32 -2.99 -29.21
CA ARG A 120 5.29 -1.77 -28.39
C ARG A 120 3.87 -1.27 -28.16
N ARG A 121 2.99 -1.35 -29.16
CA ARG A 121 1.58 -0.99 -29.03
C ARG A 121 0.86 -1.92 -28.05
N GLN A 122 1.08 -3.23 -28.13
CA GLN A 122 0.43 -4.20 -27.24
C GLN A 122 0.89 -4.06 -25.79
N VAL A 123 2.18 -3.84 -25.55
CA VAL A 123 2.72 -3.56 -24.20
C VAL A 123 2.10 -2.28 -23.63
N GLU A 124 1.96 -1.22 -24.43
CA GLU A 124 1.32 0.01 -23.96
C GLU A 124 -0.16 -0.23 -23.60
N LEU A 125 -0.88 -1.05 -24.37
CA LEU A 125 -2.26 -1.42 -24.04
C LEU A 125 -2.36 -2.26 -22.75
N ALA A 126 -1.39 -3.13 -22.49
CA ALA A 126 -1.32 -3.92 -21.25
C ALA A 126 -1.04 -3.05 -20.02
N ARG A 127 -0.28 -1.98 -20.17
CA ARG A 127 -0.01 -0.98 -19.12
C ARG A 127 -1.20 -0.04 -18.92
N ARG A 128 -1.84 0.39 -20.00
CA ARG A 128 -3.02 1.26 -19.90
C ARG A 128 -4.17 0.59 -19.16
N GLY A 129 -4.29 -0.72 -19.34
CA GLY A 129 -5.35 -1.54 -18.76
C GLY A 129 -6.73 -1.28 -19.39
N THR A 130 -7.66 -2.20 -19.15
CA THR A 130 -9.07 -2.10 -19.54
C THR A 130 -9.89 -1.42 -18.45
N GLU A 131 -11.11 -1.00 -18.77
CA GLU A 131 -12.02 -0.41 -17.78
C GLU A 131 -12.36 -1.40 -16.66
N ALA A 132 -12.56 -2.68 -16.99
CA ALA A 132 -12.82 -3.74 -16.03
C ALA A 132 -11.61 -3.98 -15.11
N GLU A 133 -10.38 -3.96 -15.63
CA GLU A 133 -9.16 -4.05 -14.83
C GLU A 133 -9.04 -2.89 -13.84
N TRP A 134 -9.29 -1.66 -14.30
CA TRP A 134 -9.29 -0.47 -13.45
C TRP A 134 -10.36 -0.54 -12.36
N LYS A 135 -11.59 -0.90 -12.73
CA LYS A 135 -12.71 -1.03 -11.79
C LYS A 135 -12.40 -2.06 -10.72
N TRP A 136 -12.00 -3.26 -11.13
CA TRP A 136 -11.66 -4.35 -10.22
C TRP A 136 -10.50 -3.97 -9.28
N ALA A 137 -9.39 -3.42 -9.81
CA ALA A 137 -8.25 -3.04 -9.00
C ALA A 137 -8.56 -1.90 -8.02
N LEU A 138 -9.41 -0.95 -8.43
CA LEU A 138 -9.90 0.13 -7.57
C LEU A 138 -10.77 -0.44 -6.43
N GLU A 139 -11.67 -1.37 -6.72
CA GLU A 139 -12.47 -2.06 -5.71
C GLU A 139 -11.59 -2.76 -4.66
N LYS A 140 -10.57 -3.52 -5.10
CA LYS A 140 -9.61 -4.18 -4.19
C LYS A 140 -8.81 -3.19 -3.35
N THR A 141 -8.50 -2.03 -3.93
CA THR A 141 -7.76 -0.99 -3.21
C THR A 141 -8.62 -0.27 -2.19
N ASN A 142 -9.86 0.10 -2.56
CA ASN A 142 -10.81 0.74 -1.65
C ASN A 142 -11.15 -0.18 -0.48
N TRP A 143 -11.34 -1.47 -0.73
CA TRP A 143 -11.53 -2.47 0.32
C TRP A 143 -10.36 -2.49 1.32
N LEU A 144 -9.11 -2.45 0.84
CA LEU A 144 -7.94 -2.36 1.73
C LEU A 144 -7.93 -1.08 2.56
N ILE A 145 -8.25 0.07 1.95
CA ILE A 145 -8.31 1.36 2.64
C ILE A 145 -9.38 1.32 3.74
N GLU A 146 -10.60 0.88 3.42
CA GLU A 146 -11.71 0.78 4.37
C GLU A 146 -11.37 -0.15 5.53
N LYS A 147 -10.80 -1.33 5.25
CA LYS A 147 -10.36 -2.26 6.30
C LYS A 147 -9.25 -1.66 7.14
N ALA A 148 -8.29 -0.99 6.52
CA ALA A 148 -7.18 -0.35 7.23
C ALA A 148 -7.65 0.79 8.13
N GLN A 149 -8.67 1.55 7.71
CA GLN A 149 -9.32 2.57 8.52
C GLN A 149 -10.10 1.97 9.69
N GLY A 150 -10.83 0.87 9.46
CA GLY A 150 -11.61 0.17 10.48
C GLY A 150 -10.76 -0.44 11.61
N LEU A 151 -9.46 -0.66 11.38
CA LEU A 151 -8.52 -1.08 12.42
C LEU A 151 -8.14 0.04 13.39
N GLY A 152 -8.43 1.29 13.06
CA GLY A 152 -7.98 2.46 13.83
C GLY A 152 -6.46 2.67 13.79
N ASP A 153 -5.97 3.62 14.57
CA ASP A 153 -4.57 4.01 14.66
C ASP A 153 -3.75 3.06 15.55
N GLN A 154 -3.82 1.75 15.30
CA GLN A 154 -3.01 0.68 15.93
C GLN A 154 -1.51 0.76 15.59
N LEU A 155 -0.96 1.98 15.58
CA LEU A 155 0.41 2.33 15.27
C LEU A 155 1.43 1.67 16.20
N GLU A 156 1.05 1.52 17.48
CA GLU A 156 1.90 0.93 18.52
C GLU A 156 2.38 -0.47 18.15
N TYR A 157 1.53 -1.28 17.49
CA TYR A 157 1.87 -2.63 17.01
C TYR A 157 3.08 -2.64 16.06
N TYR A 158 3.31 -1.54 15.34
CA TYR A 158 4.39 -1.41 14.38
C TYR A 158 5.57 -0.59 14.94
N GLY A 159 5.56 -0.26 16.23
CA GLY A 159 6.55 0.64 16.83
C GLY A 159 6.44 2.07 16.31
N PHE A 160 5.24 2.48 15.91
CA PHE A 160 4.95 3.87 15.55
C PHE A 160 4.00 4.49 16.57
N TRP A 161 4.03 5.81 16.64
CA TRP A 161 3.13 6.61 17.45
C TRP A 161 2.72 7.83 16.66
N MET A 162 1.44 8.21 16.74
CA MET A 162 0.96 9.45 16.15
C MET A 162 0.95 10.51 17.23
N CYS A 163 1.76 11.55 17.05
CA CYS A 163 1.72 12.68 17.95
C CYS A 163 0.33 13.34 17.88
N PRO A 164 -0.40 13.49 19.01
CA PRO A 164 -1.73 14.10 18.99
C PRO A 164 -1.69 15.59 18.66
N PHE A 165 -0.53 16.23 18.75
CA PHE A 165 -0.35 17.67 18.56
C PHE A 165 -0.06 18.04 17.10
N CYS A 166 0.84 17.32 16.42
CA CYS A 166 1.20 17.60 15.02
C CYS A 166 0.68 16.57 14.03
N ARG A 167 0.05 15.48 14.50
CA ARG A 167 -0.41 14.34 13.69
C ARG A 167 0.69 13.62 12.90
N HIS A 168 1.97 13.92 13.13
CA HIS A 168 3.07 13.16 12.55
C HIS A 168 3.13 11.75 13.14
N VAL A 169 3.24 10.77 12.25
CA VAL A 169 3.50 9.37 12.61
C VAL A 169 5.00 9.15 12.67
N ILE A 170 5.49 8.85 13.87
CA ILE A 170 6.91 8.77 14.22
C ILE A 170 7.22 7.35 14.62
N LYS A 171 8.37 6.82 14.19
CA LYS A 171 8.84 5.53 14.68
C LYS A 171 9.43 5.74 16.07
N THR A 172 8.77 5.18 17.07
CA THR A 172 9.17 5.31 18.47
C THR A 172 9.03 3.95 19.14
N THR A 173 10.10 3.51 19.78
CA THR A 173 10.16 2.26 20.53
C THR A 173 9.92 2.47 22.02
N THR A 174 10.06 3.70 22.52
CA THR A 174 9.92 4.00 23.95
C THR A 174 8.99 5.17 24.23
N ALA A 175 8.39 5.18 25.42
CA ALA A 175 7.63 6.32 25.91
C ALA A 175 8.47 7.61 25.99
N ASN A 176 9.77 7.49 26.29
CA ASN A 176 10.68 8.65 26.36
C ASN A 176 10.84 9.37 25.02
N GLU A 177 10.97 8.64 23.91
CA GLU A 177 11.04 9.24 22.57
C GLU A 177 9.77 10.03 22.25
N ARG A 178 8.61 9.51 22.66
CA ARG A 178 7.30 10.16 22.49
C ARG A 178 7.21 11.43 23.34
N VAL A 179 7.63 11.38 24.61
CA VAL A 179 7.71 12.53 25.51
C VAL A 179 8.65 13.61 24.96
N GLN A 180 9.83 13.22 24.47
CA GLN A 180 10.78 14.16 23.88
C GLN A 180 10.16 14.88 22.68
N HIS A 181 9.46 14.16 21.81
CA HIS A 181 8.74 14.78 20.70
C HIS A 181 7.62 15.71 21.14
N ILE A 182 6.89 15.41 22.23
CA ILE A 182 5.89 16.33 22.81
C ILE A 182 6.56 17.64 23.23
N VAL A 183 7.71 17.54 23.90
CA VAL A 183 8.48 18.71 24.36
C VAL A 183 8.98 19.57 23.19
N GLU A 184 9.28 18.97 22.03
CA GLU A 184 9.65 19.70 20.80
C GLU A 184 8.53 20.63 20.30
N HIS A 185 7.26 20.37 20.65
CA HIS A 185 6.14 21.28 20.38
C HIS A 185 6.06 22.45 21.37
N GLY A 186 7.03 22.57 22.29
CA GLY A 186 7.01 23.55 23.38
C GLY A 186 6.00 23.21 24.47
N ILE A 187 5.50 21.97 24.50
CA ILE A 187 4.49 21.53 25.48
C ILE A 187 5.19 21.04 26.74
N LYS A 188 4.80 21.58 27.89
CA LYS A 188 5.33 21.14 29.17
C LYS A 188 4.73 19.80 29.59
N VAL A 189 5.59 18.82 29.85
CA VAL A 189 5.24 17.51 30.42
C VAL A 189 5.59 17.53 31.91
N PHE A 190 4.60 17.29 32.77
CA PHE A 190 4.76 17.31 34.22
C PHE A 190 5.14 15.94 34.79
N ALA A 191 4.56 14.88 34.24
CA ALA A 191 4.76 13.52 34.72
C ALA A 191 4.45 12.50 33.61
N VAL A 192 4.89 11.26 33.82
CA VAL A 192 4.44 10.08 33.07
C VAL A 192 3.71 9.16 34.03
N GLU A 193 2.47 8.82 33.71
CA GLU A 193 1.62 7.92 34.48
C GLU A 193 1.52 6.57 33.77
N ILE A 194 1.65 5.49 34.53
CA ILE A 194 1.50 4.11 34.03
C ILE A 194 0.27 3.52 34.71
N THR A 195 -0.77 3.24 33.93
CA THR A 195 -2.01 2.65 34.40
C THR A 195 -2.27 1.33 33.69
N GLY A 196 -3.34 0.61 34.08
CA GLY A 196 -3.78 -0.60 33.37
C GLY A 196 -4.17 -0.32 31.90
N ASP A 197 -4.53 0.92 31.58
CA ASP A 197 -4.98 1.35 30.25
C ASP A 197 -3.84 1.83 29.33
N GLY A 198 -2.62 1.91 29.88
CA GLY A 198 -1.41 2.23 29.14
C GLY A 198 -0.49 3.24 29.84
N VAL A 199 0.37 3.85 29.04
CA VAL A 199 1.32 4.88 29.49
C VAL A 199 0.83 6.24 29.01
N PHE A 200 0.82 7.24 29.89
CA PHE A 200 0.30 8.58 29.61
C PHE A 200 1.30 9.65 30.01
N ALA A 201 1.48 10.67 29.18
CA ALA A 201 2.14 11.92 29.55
C ALA A 201 1.10 12.89 30.10
N ILE A 202 1.34 13.39 31.31
CA ILE A 202 0.53 14.44 31.93
C ILE A 202 1.13 15.78 31.50
N THR A 203 0.38 16.55 30.72
CA THR A 203 0.84 17.81 30.13
C THR A 203 -0.01 18.98 30.59
N GLU A 204 0.43 20.20 30.31
CA GLU A 204 -0.39 21.41 30.51
C GLU A 204 -1.68 21.44 29.67
N ARG A 205 -1.79 20.56 28.68
CA ARG A 205 -2.99 20.40 27.83
C ARG A 205 -3.83 19.16 28.18
N GLY A 206 -3.52 18.50 29.30
CA GLY A 206 -4.18 17.27 29.75
C GLY A 206 -3.33 16.02 29.54
N ALA A 207 -3.95 14.86 29.81
CA ALA A 207 -3.31 13.56 29.66
C ALA A 207 -3.27 13.13 28.18
N VAL A 208 -2.10 12.72 27.73
CA VAL A 208 -1.85 12.23 26.37
C VAL A 208 -1.38 10.80 26.45
N LYS A 209 -2.03 9.89 25.71
CA LYS A 209 -1.55 8.51 25.59
C LYS A 209 -0.22 8.50 24.82
N LEU A 210 0.79 7.89 25.45
CA LEU A 210 2.10 7.64 24.86
C LEU A 210 2.08 6.31 24.14
#